data_AF-A0AAN9P9U6-F1
#
_entry.id   AF-A0AAN9P9U6-F1
#
_cell.length_a   1.000
_cell.length_b   1.000
_cell.length_c   1.000
_cell.angle_alpha   90.00
_cell.angle_beta   90.00
_cell.angle_gamma   90.00
#
_symmetry.space_group_name_H-M   'P 1'
#
loop_
_entity.id
_entity.type
_entity.pdbx_description
1 polymer ?
#
loop_
_entity_poly.entity_id
_entity_poly.type
_entity_poly.pdbx_seq_one_letter_code
_entity_poly.pdbx_strand_id
1 'polypeptide(L)'
;MGRIPCCEKDNVKRGQWTPEEDNKLSSYIAQHGTRNWRLIPKNAGLQRCGKSCRLRWTNYLRPDLKHGQFSDSEEQTIVKLHSVFGNRWSLIAAQLPGRTDNDVKNHWNTKLKKKLSGMGIDPVTHKPFSHLMAEIATTLAPPQAAHLAEAALGCFKDEKRTTKLSTRLSLTFQRLRKRNLK
;
A
#
# COMPACT_ATOMS: atom_id res chain seq x y z
N MET A 1 15.40 -30.46 -5.29
CA MET A 1 14.28 -30.11 -6.20
C MET A 1 14.14 -28.60 -6.30
N GLY A 2 14.89 -27.95 -7.20
CA GLY A 2 14.86 -26.50 -7.38
C GLY A 2 13.53 -26.07 -8.01
N ARG A 3 12.89 -25.02 -7.47
CA ARG A 3 11.67 -24.46 -8.09
C ARG A 3 12.03 -23.92 -9.47
N ILE A 4 11.40 -24.47 -10.51
CA ILE A 4 11.53 -23.99 -11.89
C ILE A 4 11.18 -22.49 -11.90
N PRO A 5 12.05 -21.62 -12.46
CA PRO A 5 11.77 -20.20 -12.56
C PRO A 5 10.42 -19.96 -13.24
N CYS A 6 9.60 -19.10 -12.66
CA CYS A 6 8.24 -18.83 -13.14
C CYS A 6 8.20 -18.13 -14.53
N CYS A 7 9.36 -17.82 -15.10
CA CYS A 7 9.53 -17.13 -16.36
C CYS A 7 10.90 -17.53 -16.97
N GLU A 8 10.88 -18.02 -18.20
CA GLU A 8 12.07 -18.09 -19.06
C GLU A 8 12.49 -16.65 -19.38
N LYS A 9 13.79 -16.37 -19.35
CA LYS A 9 14.37 -15.02 -19.21
C LYS A 9 14.20 -14.11 -20.45
N ASP A 10 13.52 -14.57 -21.49
CA ASP A 10 13.45 -13.86 -22.76
C ASP A 10 12.23 -12.91 -22.81
N ASN A 11 12.52 -11.60 -22.84
CA ASN A 11 11.62 -10.53 -23.29
C ASN A 11 10.27 -10.34 -22.59
N VAL A 12 10.12 -10.73 -21.32
CA VAL A 12 8.90 -10.45 -20.55
C VAL A 12 8.83 -8.98 -20.12
N LYS A 13 7.78 -8.27 -20.54
CA LYS A 13 7.54 -6.86 -20.17
C LYS A 13 7.23 -6.71 -18.69
N ARG A 14 7.94 -5.80 -18.03
CA ARG A 14 7.73 -5.37 -16.65
C ARG A 14 7.18 -3.94 -16.64
N GLY A 15 6.25 -3.66 -15.74
CA GLY A 15 5.65 -2.32 -15.60
C GLY A 15 4.14 -2.29 -15.86
N GLN A 16 3.64 -1.10 -16.15
CA GLN A 16 2.22 -0.79 -16.28
C GLN A 16 1.55 -1.61 -17.39
N TRP A 17 0.32 -2.08 -17.13
CA TRP A 17 -0.50 -2.78 -18.10
C TRP A 17 -1.18 -1.79 -19.03
N THR A 18 -1.17 -2.06 -20.33
CA THR A 18 -1.92 -1.26 -21.31
C THR A 18 -3.35 -1.80 -21.48
N PRO A 19 -4.30 -0.96 -21.93
CA PRO A 19 -5.67 -1.40 -22.19
C PRO A 19 -5.74 -2.56 -23.19
N GLU A 20 -4.85 -2.59 -24.18
CA GLU A 20 -4.78 -3.68 -25.16
C GLU A 20 -4.35 -5.00 -24.51
N GLU A 21 -3.38 -4.95 -23.58
CA GLU A 21 -2.97 -6.12 -22.81
C GLU A 21 -4.11 -6.61 -21.89
N ASP A 22 -4.82 -5.68 -21.24
CA ASP A 22 -5.95 -5.99 -20.37
C ASP A 22 -7.12 -6.63 -21.15
N ASN A 23 -7.41 -6.14 -22.35
CA ASN A 23 -8.42 -6.71 -23.23
C ASN A 23 -8.05 -8.12 -23.68
N LYS A 24 -6.79 -8.35 -24.10
CA LYS A 24 -6.31 -9.69 -24.45
C LYS A 24 -6.45 -10.67 -23.28
N LEU A 25 -6.04 -10.24 -22.08
CA LEU A 25 -6.12 -11.06 -20.88
C LEU A 25 -7.58 -11.39 -20.52
N SER A 26 -8.46 -10.38 -20.55
CA SER A 26 -9.87 -10.53 -20.21
C SER A 26 -10.62 -11.42 -21.20
N SER A 27 -10.44 -11.19 -22.50
CA SER A 27 -11.05 -12.01 -23.55
C SER A 27 -10.62 -13.46 -23.47
N TYR A 28 -9.33 -13.72 -23.26
CA TYR A 28 -8.83 -15.09 -23.12
C TYR A 28 -9.42 -15.79 -21.89
N ILE A 29 -9.48 -15.10 -20.75
CA ILE A 29 -10.04 -15.67 -19.51
C ILE A 29 -11.55 -15.90 -19.63
N ALA A 30 -12.28 -15.02 -20.31
CA ALA A 30 -13.70 -15.22 -20.56
C ALA A 30 -13.98 -16.51 -21.37
N GLN A 31 -13.09 -16.85 -22.32
CA GLN A 31 -13.23 -18.03 -23.18
C GLN A 31 -12.72 -19.32 -22.52
N HIS A 32 -11.61 -19.27 -21.78
CA HIS A 32 -10.89 -20.46 -21.31
C HIS A 32 -10.83 -20.61 -19.78
N GLY A 33 -11.26 -19.60 -19.03
CA GLY A 33 -11.19 -19.56 -17.57
C GLY A 33 -9.79 -19.30 -17.02
N THR A 34 -9.64 -19.48 -15.70
CA THR A 34 -8.44 -19.09 -14.91
C THR A 34 -7.58 -20.26 -14.42
N ARG A 35 -7.78 -21.47 -14.98
CA ARG A 35 -7.18 -22.71 -14.46
C ARG A 35 -5.64 -22.71 -14.50
N ASN A 36 -5.03 -22.32 -15.63
CA ASN A 36 -3.60 -22.50 -15.87
C ASN A 36 -2.84 -21.19 -16.16
N TRP A 37 -2.59 -20.38 -15.13
CA TRP A 37 -1.89 -19.08 -15.25
C TRP A 37 -0.55 -19.11 -15.98
N ARG A 38 0.18 -20.24 -15.98
CA ARG A 38 1.46 -20.37 -16.70
C ARG A 38 1.32 -20.31 -18.21
N LEU A 39 0.22 -20.83 -18.76
CA LEU A 39 -0.01 -20.92 -20.21
C LEU A 39 -0.80 -19.73 -20.75
N ILE A 40 -1.58 -19.05 -19.89
CA ILE A 40 -2.38 -17.88 -20.27
C ILE A 40 -1.58 -16.85 -21.09
N PRO A 41 -0.38 -16.40 -20.69
CA PRO A 41 0.29 -15.37 -21.45
C PRO A 41 0.70 -15.80 -22.87
N LYS A 42 1.21 -17.03 -23.02
CA LYS A 42 1.60 -17.58 -24.33
C LYS A 42 0.37 -17.69 -25.24
N ASN A 43 -0.73 -18.24 -24.72
CA ASN A 43 -1.94 -18.48 -25.51
C ASN A 43 -2.74 -17.20 -25.81
N ALA A 44 -2.71 -16.21 -24.92
CA ALA A 44 -3.35 -14.91 -25.11
C ALA A 44 -2.51 -13.94 -25.96
N GLY A 45 -1.32 -14.35 -26.42
CA GLY A 45 -0.40 -13.47 -27.17
C GLY A 45 0.11 -12.28 -26.34
N LEU A 46 0.35 -12.50 -25.05
CA LEU A 46 0.87 -11.50 -24.10
C LEU A 46 2.35 -11.75 -23.80
N GLN A 47 3.15 -10.70 -23.88
CA GLN A 47 4.55 -10.71 -23.44
C GLN A 47 4.68 -10.49 -21.92
N ARG A 48 3.85 -11.19 -21.13
CA ARG A 48 3.79 -11.11 -19.66
C ARG A 48 4.03 -12.50 -19.07
N CYS A 49 4.42 -12.57 -17.80
CA CYS A 49 4.51 -13.86 -17.11
C CYS A 49 3.17 -14.21 -16.44
N GLY A 50 2.93 -15.51 -16.21
CA GLY A 50 1.69 -15.99 -15.62
C GLY A 50 1.35 -15.39 -14.26
N LYS A 51 2.39 -15.14 -13.44
CA LYS A 51 2.24 -14.44 -12.15
C LYS A 51 1.69 -13.02 -12.34
N SER A 52 2.18 -12.29 -13.34
CA SER A 52 1.71 -10.94 -13.66
C SER A 52 0.25 -10.98 -14.13
N CYS A 53 -0.10 -11.90 -15.02
CA CYS A 53 -1.48 -12.09 -15.48
C CYS A 53 -2.44 -12.39 -14.33
N ARG A 54 -2.06 -13.31 -13.42
CA ARG A 54 -2.87 -13.63 -12.23
C ARG A 54 -3.11 -12.40 -11.36
N LEU A 55 -2.03 -11.67 -11.04
CA LEU A 55 -2.11 -10.48 -10.21
C LEU A 55 -3.00 -9.41 -10.87
N ARG A 56 -2.83 -9.18 -12.17
CA ARG A 56 -3.63 -8.19 -12.91
C ARG A 56 -5.12 -8.55 -12.90
N TRP A 57 -5.43 -9.81 -13.20
CA TRP A 57 -6.81 -10.29 -13.20
C TRP A 57 -7.45 -10.15 -11.82
N THR A 58 -6.81 -10.73 -10.80
CA THR A 58 -7.37 -10.80 -9.44
C THR A 58 -7.54 -9.43 -8.78
N ASN A 59 -6.72 -8.44 -9.12
CA ASN A 59 -6.77 -7.12 -8.49
C ASN A 59 -7.48 -6.03 -9.30
N TYR A 60 -7.66 -6.21 -10.61
CA TYR A 60 -8.17 -5.13 -11.47
C TYR A 60 -9.24 -5.53 -12.47
N LEU A 61 -9.08 -6.68 -13.14
CA LEU A 61 -9.94 -7.03 -14.30
C LEU A 61 -11.12 -7.93 -13.95
N ARG A 62 -11.11 -8.57 -12.77
CA ARG A 62 -12.19 -9.47 -12.37
C ARG A 62 -13.50 -8.66 -12.25
N PRO A 63 -14.61 -9.13 -12.85
CA PRO A 63 -15.84 -8.34 -12.98
C PRO A 63 -16.61 -8.11 -11.67
N ASP A 64 -16.31 -8.88 -10.63
CA ASP A 64 -16.90 -8.77 -9.29
C ASP A 64 -16.22 -7.70 -8.42
N LEU A 65 -15.19 -7.01 -8.93
CA LEU A 65 -14.45 -6.01 -8.19
C LEU A 65 -15.17 -4.66 -8.21
N LYS A 66 -15.21 -4.01 -7.05
CA LYS A 66 -15.71 -2.64 -6.90
C LYS A 66 -14.59 -1.64 -7.13
N HIS A 67 -14.66 -0.92 -8.24
CA HIS A 67 -13.80 0.21 -8.52
C HIS A 67 -14.43 1.47 -7.93
N GLY A 68 -13.81 2.03 -6.88
CA GLY A 68 -14.35 3.24 -6.24
C GLY A 68 -13.81 3.48 -4.84
N GLN A 69 -14.25 4.59 -4.23
CA GLN A 69 -13.89 4.92 -2.85
C GLN A 69 -14.50 3.91 -1.88
N PHE A 70 -13.83 3.71 -0.74
CA PHE A 70 -14.41 2.97 0.38
C PHE A 70 -15.52 3.79 1.03
N SER A 71 -16.64 3.14 1.30
CA SER A 71 -17.72 3.70 2.10
C SER A 71 -17.36 3.70 3.59
N ASP A 72 -18.01 4.55 4.39
CA ASP A 72 -17.73 4.65 5.82
C ASP A 72 -17.97 3.33 6.56
N SER A 73 -18.95 2.53 6.14
CA SER A 73 -19.20 1.19 6.70
C SER A 73 -18.07 0.20 6.38
N GLU A 74 -17.53 0.24 5.16
CA GLU A 74 -16.34 -0.54 4.80
C GLU A 74 -15.13 -0.07 5.62
N GLU A 75 -14.93 1.24 5.80
CA GLU A 75 -13.83 1.79 6.61
C GLU A 75 -13.90 1.32 8.07
N GLN A 76 -15.08 1.40 8.69
CA GLN A 76 -15.29 0.93 10.07
C GLN A 76 -14.98 -0.55 10.19
N THR A 77 -15.38 -1.35 9.20
CA THR A 77 -15.08 -2.78 9.15
C THR A 77 -13.57 -3.04 9.05
N ILE A 78 -12.85 -2.28 8.21
CA ILE A 78 -11.39 -2.39 8.08
C ILE A 78 -10.71 -2.06 9.42
N VAL A 79 -11.09 -0.96 10.06
CA VAL A 79 -10.50 -0.53 11.34
C VAL A 79 -10.73 -1.60 12.42
N LYS A 80 -11.97 -2.07 12.56
CA LYS A 80 -12.35 -3.11 13.54
C LYS A 80 -11.60 -4.42 13.30
N LEU A 81 -11.51 -4.88 12.05
CA LEU A 81 -10.82 -6.13 11.76
C LEU A 81 -9.30 -5.99 11.86
N HIS A 82 -8.74 -4.83 11.54
CA HIS A 82 -7.32 -4.56 11.73
C HIS A 82 -6.94 -4.54 13.22
N SER A 83 -7.79 -4.03 14.12
CA SER A 83 -7.47 -4.07 15.55
C SER A 83 -7.38 -5.49 16.10
N VAL A 84 -8.08 -6.45 15.49
CA VAL A 84 -8.08 -7.87 15.87
C VAL A 84 -7.01 -8.68 15.13
N PHE A 85 -6.87 -8.45 13.81
CA PHE A 85 -6.04 -9.28 12.94
C PHE A 85 -4.74 -8.63 12.47
N GLY A 86 -4.53 -7.34 12.72
CA GLY A 86 -3.40 -6.57 12.21
C GLY A 86 -3.33 -6.55 10.69
N ASN A 87 -2.12 -6.69 10.14
CA ASN A 87 -1.84 -6.63 8.70
C ASN A 87 -2.25 -7.89 7.90
N ARG A 88 -3.20 -8.69 8.40
CA ARG A 88 -3.70 -9.88 7.69
C ARG A 88 -4.75 -9.50 6.64
N TRP A 89 -4.31 -8.80 5.59
CA TRP A 89 -5.18 -8.17 4.60
C TRP A 89 -6.15 -9.13 3.90
N SER A 90 -5.71 -10.35 3.59
CA SER A 90 -6.59 -11.33 2.93
C SER A 90 -7.74 -11.78 3.82
N LEU A 91 -7.57 -11.83 5.15
CA LEU A 91 -8.65 -12.12 6.09
C LEU A 91 -9.63 -10.95 6.19
N ILE A 92 -9.11 -9.72 6.21
CA ILE A 92 -9.93 -8.51 6.27
C ILE A 92 -10.76 -8.36 4.99
N ALA A 93 -10.14 -8.55 3.83
CA ALA A 93 -10.81 -8.47 2.53
C ALA A 93 -11.89 -9.54 2.34
N ALA A 94 -11.77 -10.70 2.99
CA ALA A 94 -12.82 -11.73 2.96
C ALA A 94 -14.17 -11.24 3.54
N GLN A 95 -14.15 -10.20 4.39
CA GLN A 95 -15.35 -9.59 4.96
C GLN A 95 -15.87 -8.39 4.15
N LEU A 96 -15.22 -8.06 3.03
CA LEU A 96 -15.53 -6.89 2.21
C LEU A 96 -15.84 -7.33 0.77
N PRO A 97 -17.12 -7.60 0.45
CA PRO A 97 -17.48 -8.14 -0.85
C PRO A 97 -17.14 -7.16 -1.98
N GLY A 98 -16.37 -7.66 -2.95
CA GLY A 98 -15.88 -6.89 -4.10
C GLY A 98 -14.62 -6.07 -3.83
N ARG A 99 -13.98 -6.19 -2.65
CA ARG A 99 -12.68 -5.58 -2.36
C ARG A 99 -11.57 -6.63 -2.28
N THR A 100 -10.38 -6.25 -2.72
CA THR A 100 -9.19 -7.13 -2.61
C THR A 100 -8.36 -6.81 -1.37
N ASP A 101 -7.52 -7.77 -0.98
CA ASP A 101 -6.51 -7.58 0.05
C ASP A 101 -5.57 -6.42 -0.28
N ASN A 102 -5.26 -6.24 -1.57
CA ASN A 102 -4.48 -5.12 -2.05
C ASN A 102 -5.20 -3.78 -1.86
N ASP A 103 -6.51 -3.70 -2.12
CA ASP A 103 -7.30 -2.48 -1.92
C ASP A 103 -7.34 -2.08 -0.45
N VAL A 104 -7.61 -3.03 0.43
CA VAL A 104 -7.67 -2.80 1.89
C VAL A 104 -6.32 -2.29 2.40
N LYS A 105 -5.22 -2.95 2.04
CA LYS A 105 -3.86 -2.53 2.39
C LYS A 105 -3.56 -1.12 1.88
N ASN A 106 -3.95 -0.81 0.64
CA ASN A 106 -3.71 0.51 0.06
C ASN A 106 -4.51 1.60 0.77
N HIS A 107 -5.80 1.36 1.01
CA HIS A 107 -6.67 2.30 1.71
C HIS A 107 -6.21 2.58 3.13
N TRP A 108 -5.77 1.52 3.83
CA TRP A 108 -5.17 1.63 5.15
C TRP A 108 -3.95 2.55 5.16
N ASN A 109 -2.97 2.28 4.30
CA ASN A 109 -1.70 3.02 4.28
C ASN A 109 -1.81 4.45 3.74
N THR A 110 -2.80 4.73 2.90
CA THR A 110 -2.97 6.05 2.28
C THR A 110 -3.93 6.96 3.04
N LYS A 111 -5.01 6.41 3.60
CA LYS A 111 -6.08 7.18 4.24
C LYS A 111 -6.24 6.87 5.73
N LEU A 112 -6.51 5.61 6.10
CA LEU A 112 -6.94 5.30 7.46
C LEU A 112 -5.86 5.56 8.51
N LYS A 113 -4.58 5.24 8.24
CA LYS A 113 -3.50 5.54 9.19
C LYS A 113 -3.44 7.02 9.55
N LYS A 114 -3.56 7.89 8.55
CA LYS A 114 -3.54 9.35 8.75
C LYS A 114 -4.81 9.84 9.46
N LYS A 115 -5.98 9.28 9.12
CA LYS A 115 -7.27 9.60 9.76
C LYS A 115 -7.23 9.27 11.25
N LEU A 116 -6.74 8.08 11.62
CA LEU A 116 -6.61 7.64 13.01
C LEU A 116 -5.62 8.51 13.80
N SER A 117 -4.43 8.76 13.26
CA SER A 117 -3.46 9.64 13.92
C SER A 117 -3.98 11.07 14.11
N GLY A 118 -4.75 11.60 13.15
CA GLY A 118 -5.42 12.90 13.28
C GLY A 118 -6.51 12.94 14.35
N MET A 119 -7.16 11.80 14.63
CA MET A 119 -8.12 11.62 15.73
C MET A 119 -7.43 11.32 17.07
N GLY A 120 -6.09 11.33 17.11
CA GLY A 120 -5.32 10.97 18.30
C GLY A 120 -5.40 9.49 18.65
N ILE A 121 -5.66 8.60 17.69
CA ILE A 121 -5.65 7.15 17.86
C ILE A 121 -4.39 6.59 17.19
N ASP A 122 -3.65 5.74 17.89
CA ASP A 122 -2.50 5.05 17.29
C ASP A 122 -3.00 4.00 16.28
N PRO A 123 -2.59 4.07 14.99
CA PRO A 123 -3.02 3.12 13.98
C PRO A 123 -2.54 1.68 14.24
N VAL A 124 -1.49 1.47 15.04
CA VAL A 124 -0.99 0.11 15.32
C VAL A 124 -1.75 -0.53 16.47
N THR A 125 -1.85 0.16 17.60
CA THR A 125 -2.50 -0.37 18.81
C THR A 125 -4.00 -0.13 18.87
N HIS A 126 -4.53 0.77 18.03
CA HIS A 126 -5.92 1.25 18.08
C HIS A 126 -6.31 1.86 19.44
N LYS A 127 -5.33 2.21 20.27
CA LYS A 127 -5.52 2.92 21.53
C LYS A 127 -5.47 4.43 21.29
N PRO A 128 -6.27 5.23 22.03
CA PRO A 128 -6.08 6.67 22.03
C PRO A 128 -4.70 7.01 22.59
N PHE A 129 -4.06 8.01 22.01
CA PHE A 129 -2.71 8.47 22.37
C PHE A 129 -2.65 8.93 23.82
N SER A 130 -3.76 9.45 24.37
CA SER A 130 -3.88 9.78 25.79
C SER A 130 -3.66 8.57 26.71
N HIS A 131 -4.20 7.41 26.35
CA HIS A 131 -4.00 6.17 27.09
C HIS A 131 -2.56 5.67 26.95
N LEU A 132 -1.98 5.76 25.74
CA LEU A 132 -0.58 5.39 25.53
C LEU A 132 0.38 6.30 26.33
N MET A 133 0.11 7.60 26.40
CA MET A 133 0.90 8.54 27.21
C MET A 133 0.77 8.22 28.71
N ALA A 134 -0.43 7.87 29.19
CA ALA A 134 -0.63 7.45 30.57
C ALA A 134 0.09 6.13 30.91
N GLU A 135 0.07 5.16 29.98
CA GLU A 135 0.74 3.85 30.13
C GLU A 135 2.28 4.01 30.15
N ILE A 136 2.83 4.89 29.31
CA ILE A 136 4.26 5.26 29.33
C ILE A 136 4.62 5.98 30.64
N ALA A 137 3.81 6.95 31.07
CA ALA A 137 4.02 7.69 32.32
C ALA A 137 3.95 6.77 33.56
N THR A 138 3.12 5.73 33.52
CA THR A 138 3.00 4.74 34.61
C THR A 138 4.16 3.74 34.62
N THR A 139 4.73 3.41 33.45
CA THR A 139 5.85 2.46 33.33
C THR A 139 7.20 3.12 33.68
N LEU A 140 7.31 4.44 33.51
CA LEU A 140 8.49 5.21 33.89
C LEU A 140 8.33 5.80 35.30
N ALA A 141 8.61 4.99 36.32
CA ALA A 141 8.83 5.54 37.66
C ALA A 141 10.01 6.55 37.64
N PRO A 142 9.90 7.69 38.37
CA PRO A 142 10.80 8.83 38.26
C PRO A 142 12.11 8.53 38.97
N PRO A 143 13.25 8.42 38.26
CA PRO A 143 14.04 9.64 38.08
C PRO A 143 14.91 9.59 36.81
N GLN A 144 14.32 9.62 35.61
CA GLN A 144 15.11 9.81 34.37
C GLN A 144 14.48 10.81 33.38
N ALA A 145 13.33 11.41 33.71
CA ALA A 145 12.61 12.32 32.83
C ALA A 145 13.39 13.61 32.48
N ALA A 146 14.29 14.06 33.35
CA ALA A 146 15.07 15.28 33.11
C ALA A 146 16.09 15.13 31.98
N HIS A 147 16.70 13.95 31.80
CA HIS A 147 17.79 13.75 30.84
C HIS A 147 17.27 13.45 29.41
N LEU A 148 16.08 12.89 29.26
CA LEU A 148 15.49 12.59 27.94
C LEU A 148 14.76 13.80 27.32
N ALA A 149 14.27 14.74 28.13
CA ALA A 149 13.63 15.96 27.64
C ALA A 149 14.63 16.87 26.89
N GLU A 150 15.88 16.95 27.34
CA GLU A 150 16.94 17.68 26.62
C GLU A 150 17.31 17.00 25.29
N ALA A 151 17.38 15.65 25.26
CA ALA A 151 17.67 14.90 24.04
C ALA A 151 16.55 15.03 22.99
N ALA A 152 15.28 15.06 23.42
CA ALA A 152 14.13 15.21 22.52
C ALA A 152 14.02 16.63 21.91
N LEU A 153 14.38 17.68 22.67
CA LEU A 153 14.44 19.05 22.16
C LEU A 153 15.60 19.28 21.18
N GLY A 154 16.70 18.54 21.33
CA GLY A 154 17.79 18.51 20.34
C GLY A 154 17.33 17.88 19.01
N CYS A 155 16.67 16.74 19.06
CA CYS A 155 16.25 15.99 17.88
C CYS A 155 15.15 16.71 17.06
N PHE A 156 14.23 17.43 17.73
CA PHE A 156 13.15 18.16 17.05
C PHE A 156 13.63 19.39 16.26
N LYS A 157 14.82 19.93 16.56
CA LYS A 157 15.43 21.05 15.82
C LYS A 157 16.08 20.61 14.51
N ASP A 158 16.53 19.36 14.41
CA ASP A 158 17.15 18.83 13.19
C ASP A 158 16.14 18.40 12.12
N GLU A 159 14.97 17.87 12.51
CA GLU A 159 13.90 17.48 11.55
C GLU A 159 13.24 18.69 10.85
N LYS A 160 13.21 19.86 11.51
CA LYS A 160 12.75 21.12 10.90
C LYS A 160 13.79 21.77 9.97
N ARG A 161 15.06 21.34 10.03
CA ARG A 161 16.12 21.80 9.09
C ARG A 161 16.16 20.96 7.81
N THR A 162 15.94 19.65 7.91
CA THR A 162 15.92 18.74 6.74
C THR A 162 14.71 18.99 5.83
N THR A 163 13.55 19.36 6.38
CA THR A 163 12.36 19.76 5.61
C THR A 163 12.52 21.09 4.87
N LYS A 164 13.26 22.05 5.43
CA LYS A 164 13.57 23.33 4.74
C LYS A 164 14.59 23.19 3.62
N LEU A 165 15.58 22.29 3.72
CA LEU A 165 16.54 22.04 2.64
C LEU A 165 15.92 21.30 1.44
N SER A 166 15.03 20.34 1.70
CA SER A 166 14.33 19.58 0.65
C SER A 166 13.43 20.47 -0.22
N THR A 167 12.73 21.42 0.39
CA THR A 167 11.88 22.40 -0.31
C THR A 167 12.70 23.40 -1.14
N ARG A 168 13.95 23.69 -0.74
CA ARG A 168 14.83 24.60 -1.48
C ARG A 168 15.48 23.92 -2.70
N LEU A 169 15.77 22.62 -2.61
CA LEU A 169 16.30 21.79 -3.70
C LEU A 169 15.25 21.48 -4.78
N SER A 170 13.97 21.33 -4.42
CA SER A 170 12.90 21.12 -5.41
C SER A 170 12.65 22.37 -6.28
N LEU A 171 12.75 23.57 -5.68
CA LEU A 171 12.58 24.85 -6.37
C LEU A 171 13.76 25.20 -7.29
N THR A 172 15.00 24.83 -6.93
CA THR A 172 16.17 24.99 -7.83
C THR A 172 16.15 23.99 -8.98
N PHE A 173 15.71 22.74 -8.78
CA PHE A 173 15.56 21.76 -9.86
C PHE A 173 14.45 22.12 -10.85
N GLN A 174 13.32 22.69 -10.40
CA GLN A 174 12.27 23.19 -11.30
C GLN A 174 12.72 24.42 -12.12
N ARG A 175 13.60 25.28 -11.57
CA ARG A 175 14.16 26.43 -12.31
C ARG A 175 15.21 26.03 -13.35
N LEU A 176 16.01 25.00 -13.10
CA LEU A 176 17.00 24.48 -14.07
C LEU A 176 16.33 23.75 -15.24
N ARG A 177 15.19 23.09 -15.02
CA ARG A 177 14.45 22.37 -16.08
C ARG A 177 13.74 23.29 -17.07
N LYS A 178 13.40 24.53 -16.67
CA LYS A 178 12.78 25.53 -17.57
C LYS A 178 13.78 26.31 -18.43
N ARG A 179 15.10 26.20 -18.17
CA ARG A 179 16.14 26.89 -18.96
C ARG A 179 16.71 26.05 -20.13
N ASN A 180 16.45 24.75 -20.19
CA ASN A 180 16.93 23.85 -21.25
C ASN A 180 15.85 23.47 -22.30
N LEU A 181 14.78 24.29 -22.42
CA LEU A 181 13.76 24.15 -23.46
C LEU A 181 13.63 25.46 -24.28
N LYS A 182 14.77 26.03 -24.65
CA LYS A 182 14.90 26.96 -25.77
C LYS A 182 16.10 26.52 -26.60
#